data_AF-A0A0C3PUN7-F1
#
_entry.id   AF-A0A0C3PUN7-F1
#
_cell.length_a   1.000
_cell.length_b   1.000
_cell.length_c   1.000
_cell.angle_alpha   90.00
_cell.angle_beta   90.00
_cell.angle_gamma   90.00
#
_symmetry.space_group_name_H-M   'P 1'
#
loop_
_entity.id
_entity.type
_entity.pdbx_description
1 polymer ?
#
loop_
_entity_poly.entity_id
_entity_poly.type
_entity_poly.pdbx_seq_one_letter_code
_entity_poly.pdbx_strand_id
1 'polypeptide(L)'
;KVKLDRLSGLRFHTDTINFTSSEPHKCGGKAEVVKATFKRGEGSAEQQVAVKRLRYYDDIDEQKFGNEFVHEVDVMARLSHKNIAKLIGFVEDLKEGKAWIVMSWESNGNVSEFLATGEWEIPERIALIKDTFSGLKYLHTRQPPICHGDLKSLNILVSASYRAVITDFGSARILRETENRKEDREKVLDVTGASAIAPATDERVDRTQITIVASQNQLTLTGPAWSLRWAAPEVALGEPQNLASDIWAAGWVCWEVMTSKVPFPELNLAGAIALKVVEGQVPVAHEDTQLSQIISLCSLMTDCWAFDPQNRPNITRCQTEVKWMPSIRPLTGKTQYSQTPSAEVFFQMGRIHHSQGNFKEAISVFQQALSAATSVGGLEMSGRALCGLGAAYHATADHAKAEQYLTQAQDICAKIGNGAGQADALHWLAKVYYAQSKLTQAEESYTRARNIFSRIGHDQGQANTLHGLGTVFSKRSQYPEAEEFYNQARDIYARIGDHGGRANTLQRLGSLCYERSDYTKAEELFNQALHLYSRIGDNVGRAT
;
A
#
# COMPACT_ATOMS: atom_id res chain seq x y z
N LYS A 1 -28.49 15.44 15.19
CA LYS A 1 -28.59 15.50 16.67
C LYS A 1 -28.36 14.15 17.35
N VAL A 2 -29.28 13.17 17.34
CA VAL A 2 -29.15 11.90 18.12
C VAL A 2 -27.82 11.13 17.92
N LYS A 3 -27.23 11.14 16.72
CA LYS A 3 -25.92 10.49 16.47
C LYS A 3 -24.74 11.20 17.14
N LEU A 4 -24.69 12.54 17.11
CA LEU A 4 -23.60 13.32 17.71
C LEU A 4 -23.69 13.41 19.23
N ASP A 5 -24.90 13.26 19.80
CA ASP A 5 -25.08 13.26 21.26
C ASP A 5 -24.37 12.07 21.92
N ARG A 6 -24.22 10.95 21.20
CA ARG A 6 -23.40 9.79 21.61
C ARG A 6 -21.90 10.07 21.60
N LEU A 7 -21.46 11.12 20.91
CA LEU A 7 -20.07 11.57 20.78
C LEU A 7 -19.83 12.87 21.58
N SER A 8 -20.67 13.17 22.58
CA SER A 8 -20.54 14.38 23.41
C SER A 8 -19.16 14.55 24.07
N GLY A 9 -18.45 13.45 24.39
CA GLY A 9 -17.09 13.49 24.93
C GLY A 9 -16.01 13.97 23.94
N LEU A 10 -16.34 14.11 22.66
CA LEU A 10 -15.50 14.67 21.59
C LEU A 10 -15.97 16.06 21.15
N ARG A 11 -17.05 16.59 21.72
CA ARG A 11 -17.57 17.92 21.39
C ARG A 11 -16.78 18.97 22.17
N PHE A 12 -16.32 19.99 21.48
CA PHE A 12 -15.57 21.11 22.05
C PHE A 12 -16.31 22.44 21.89
N HIS A 13 -15.99 23.40 22.75
CA HIS A 13 -16.35 24.80 22.58
C HIS A 13 -15.30 25.52 21.74
N THR A 14 -15.71 26.56 21.02
CA THR A 14 -14.83 27.37 20.15
C THR A 14 -13.61 27.90 20.88
N ASP A 15 -13.75 28.23 22.16
CA ASP A 15 -12.74 28.90 23.00
C ASP A 15 -11.56 27.97 23.35
N THR A 16 -11.68 26.67 23.06
CA THR A 16 -10.60 25.69 23.24
C THR A 16 -9.62 25.62 22.06
N ILE A 17 -9.91 26.35 20.98
CA ILE A 17 -9.15 26.35 19.72
C ILE A 17 -8.63 27.76 19.45
N ASN A 18 -7.31 27.91 19.44
CA ASN A 18 -6.64 29.16 19.14
C ASN A 18 -6.07 29.12 17.72
N PHE A 19 -6.51 30.04 16.87
CA PHE A 19 -6.00 30.13 15.50
C PHE A 19 -4.74 31.01 15.47
N THR A 20 -3.63 30.43 15.02
CA THR A 20 -2.35 31.16 14.82
C THR A 20 -2.44 32.00 13.53
N SER A 21 -3.07 33.18 13.61
CA SER A 21 -3.18 34.32 12.67
C SER A 21 -3.29 34.11 11.14
N SER A 22 -4.14 34.96 10.55
CA SER A 22 -4.57 35.11 9.15
C SER A 22 -3.54 34.90 8.03
N GLU A 23 -3.67 33.80 7.29
CA GLU A 23 -3.52 33.78 5.83
C GLU A 23 -4.24 32.55 5.25
N PRO A 24 -5.13 32.71 4.26
CA PRO A 24 -5.89 31.59 3.71
C PRO A 24 -5.01 30.74 2.80
N HIS A 25 -4.73 29.50 3.19
CA HIS A 25 -4.17 28.52 2.27
C HIS A 25 -5.29 27.75 1.56
N LYS A 26 -5.41 28.03 0.26
CA LYS A 26 -6.27 27.42 -0.77
C LYS A 26 -7.77 27.73 -0.71
N CYS A 27 -8.19 28.65 -1.58
CA CYS A 27 -9.58 28.87 -1.99
C CYS A 27 -10.00 27.86 -3.07
N GLY A 28 -10.84 26.89 -2.69
CA GLY A 28 -11.56 26.00 -3.61
C GLY A 28 -12.02 24.71 -2.92
N GLY A 29 -13.33 24.54 -2.69
CA GLY A 29 -13.91 23.32 -2.12
C GLY A 29 -15.06 23.55 -1.13
N LYS A 30 -15.75 22.47 -0.72
CA LYS A 30 -16.87 22.48 0.25
C LYS A 30 -16.47 22.88 1.68
N ALA A 31 -15.17 22.91 2.00
CA ALA A 31 -14.63 23.19 3.33
C ALA A 31 -13.30 23.96 3.26
N GLU A 32 -12.96 24.65 4.33
CA GLU A 32 -11.65 25.29 4.56
C GLU A 32 -10.89 24.51 5.64
N VAL A 33 -9.59 24.23 5.45
CA VAL A 33 -8.76 23.58 6.48
C VAL A 33 -7.73 24.58 7.00
N VAL A 34 -7.78 24.86 8.31
CA VAL A 34 -6.93 25.86 8.97
C VAL A 34 -6.09 25.20 10.05
N LYS A 35 -4.83 25.63 10.18
CA LYS A 35 -3.96 25.24 11.29
C LYS A 35 -4.37 25.99 12.56
N ALA A 36 -4.48 25.28 13.68
CA ALA A 36 -4.77 25.87 14.98
C ALA A 36 -3.98 25.17 16.10
N THR A 37 -3.98 25.77 17.28
CA THR A 37 -3.56 25.12 18.51
C THR A 37 -4.76 24.77 19.37
N PHE A 38 -4.70 23.60 20.01
CA PHE A 38 -5.77 23.06 20.84
C PHE A 38 -5.24 22.69 22.22
N LYS A 39 -6.04 23.00 23.24
CA LYS A 39 -5.75 22.66 24.65
C LYS A 39 -6.99 22.05 25.29
N ARG A 40 -6.86 20.81 25.80
CA ARG A 40 -8.00 20.03 26.33
C ARG A 40 -8.43 20.46 27.74
N GLY A 41 -7.54 21.11 28.50
CA GLY A 41 -7.82 21.65 29.84
C GLY A 41 -6.62 22.38 30.46
N GLU A 42 -6.82 23.00 31.62
CA GLU A 42 -5.73 23.62 32.38
C GLU A 42 -4.71 22.55 32.80
N GLY A 43 -3.46 22.66 32.29
CA GLY A 43 -2.38 21.71 32.53
C GLY A 43 -2.07 20.72 31.39
N SER A 44 -2.92 20.59 30.36
CA SER A 44 -2.58 19.79 29.17
C SER A 44 -1.62 20.53 28.25
N ALA A 45 -0.64 19.82 27.68
CA ALA A 45 0.25 20.37 26.66
C ALA A 45 -0.58 20.85 25.45
N GLU A 46 -0.19 22.00 24.90
CA GLU A 46 -0.79 22.53 23.69
C GLU A 46 -0.38 21.68 22.48
N GLN A 47 -1.34 21.30 21.65
CA GLN A 47 -1.11 20.47 20.47
C GLN A 47 -1.52 21.24 19.20
N GLN A 48 -0.73 21.09 18.13
CA GLN A 48 -1.12 21.56 16.79
C GLN A 48 -2.19 20.65 16.18
N VAL A 49 -3.24 21.27 15.64
CA VAL A 49 -4.39 20.58 15.06
C VAL A 49 -4.77 21.18 13.70
N ALA A 50 -5.39 20.36 12.85
CA ALA A 50 -6.05 20.80 11.64
C ALA A 50 -7.54 20.96 11.92
N VAL A 51 -8.12 22.11 11.55
CA VAL A 51 -9.54 22.41 11.73
C VAL A 51 -10.19 22.53 10.35
N LYS A 52 -10.98 21.52 9.97
CA LYS A 52 -11.80 21.54 8.75
C LYS A 52 -13.12 22.24 9.07
N ARG A 53 -13.29 23.46 8.57
CA ARG A 53 -14.50 24.28 8.66
C ARG A 53 -15.36 24.02 7.43
N LEU A 54 -16.51 23.39 7.62
CA LEU A 54 -17.46 23.19 6.51
C LEU A 54 -18.14 24.53 6.19
N ARG A 55 -18.22 24.89 4.90
CA ARG A 55 -18.81 26.16 4.47
C ARG A 55 -20.33 26.03 4.37
N TYR A 56 -21.02 26.91 5.07
CA TYR A 56 -22.45 27.13 4.87
C TYR A 56 -22.64 28.14 3.74
N TYR A 57 -23.41 27.78 2.71
CA TYR A 57 -23.84 28.71 1.66
C TYR A 57 -25.36 28.89 1.81
N ASP A 58 -25.85 30.12 1.66
CA ASP A 58 -27.26 30.47 1.92
C ASP A 58 -28.27 29.68 1.06
N ASP A 59 -27.82 29.07 -0.04
CA ASP A 59 -28.63 28.24 -0.96
C ASP A 59 -28.61 26.72 -0.66
N ILE A 60 -27.90 26.27 0.39
CA ILE A 60 -27.80 24.84 0.74
C ILE A 60 -28.84 24.49 1.82
N ASP A 61 -29.57 23.41 1.58
CA ASP A 61 -30.44 22.78 2.58
C ASP A 61 -29.67 22.48 3.89
N GLU A 62 -30.03 23.17 4.97
CA GLU A 62 -29.48 22.99 6.33
C GLU A 62 -29.43 21.51 6.75
N GLN A 63 -30.42 20.73 6.33
CA GLN A 63 -30.51 19.31 6.64
C GLN A 63 -29.43 18.51 5.91
N LYS A 64 -29.18 18.82 4.64
CA LYS A 64 -28.12 18.18 3.84
C LYS A 64 -26.73 18.53 4.38
N PHE A 65 -26.50 19.79 4.70
CA PHE A 65 -25.24 20.27 5.30
C PHE A 65 -24.97 19.57 6.65
N GLY A 66 -25.96 19.54 7.54
CA GLY A 66 -25.86 18.87 8.82
C GLY A 66 -25.60 17.36 8.68
N ASN A 67 -26.21 16.71 7.69
CA ASN A 67 -26.01 15.28 7.44
C ASN A 67 -24.58 14.96 6.96
N GLU A 68 -24.00 15.75 6.06
CA GLU A 68 -22.60 15.57 5.61
C GLU A 68 -21.61 15.70 6.77
N PHE A 69 -21.77 16.73 7.62
CA PHE A 69 -20.94 16.92 8.82
C PHE A 69 -21.06 15.77 9.82
N VAL A 70 -22.30 15.43 10.20
CA VAL A 70 -22.58 14.36 11.18
C VAL A 70 -22.01 13.04 10.68
N HIS A 71 -22.14 12.78 9.37
CA HIS A 71 -21.66 11.57 8.74
C HIS A 71 -20.13 11.46 8.80
N GLU A 72 -19.39 12.49 8.39
CA GLU A 72 -17.93 12.49 8.43
C GLU A 72 -17.42 12.28 9.86
N VAL A 73 -18.00 12.98 10.84
CA VAL A 73 -17.64 12.83 12.27
C VAL A 73 -17.96 11.42 12.79
N ASP A 74 -19.13 10.86 12.48
CA ASP A 74 -19.53 9.50 12.90
C ASP A 74 -18.61 8.42 12.31
N VAL A 75 -18.19 8.58 11.06
CA VAL A 75 -17.21 7.68 10.43
C VAL A 75 -15.86 7.81 11.14
N MET A 76 -15.30 9.02 11.22
CA MET A 76 -13.96 9.23 11.76
C MET A 76 -13.83 8.85 13.23
N ALA A 77 -14.88 9.03 14.04
CA ALA A 77 -14.88 8.65 15.46
C ALA A 77 -14.70 7.13 15.68
N ARG A 78 -14.94 6.31 14.66
CA ARG A 78 -14.81 4.84 14.71
C ARG A 78 -13.46 4.34 14.20
N LEU A 79 -12.60 5.23 13.71
CA LEU A 79 -11.33 4.90 13.08
C LEU A 79 -10.16 5.17 14.02
N SER A 80 -9.24 4.21 14.11
CA SER A 80 -7.99 4.36 14.83
C SER A 80 -6.92 3.51 14.16
N HIS A 81 -6.04 4.17 13.41
CA HIS A 81 -4.96 3.51 12.68
C HIS A 81 -3.86 4.53 12.35
N LYS A 82 -2.59 4.08 12.32
CA LYS A 82 -1.42 4.96 12.08
C LYS A 82 -1.41 5.65 10.70
N ASN A 83 -2.16 5.12 9.74
CA ASN A 83 -2.28 5.63 8.37
C ASN A 83 -3.65 6.25 8.09
N ILE A 84 -4.40 6.62 9.14
CA ILE A 84 -5.71 7.30 9.05
C ILE A 84 -5.65 8.55 9.92
N ALA A 85 -6.12 9.69 9.40
CA ALA A 85 -6.12 10.95 10.14
C ALA A 85 -6.95 10.82 11.42
N LYS A 86 -6.36 11.24 12.55
CA LYS A 86 -6.99 11.05 13.86
C LYS A 86 -7.98 12.17 14.14
N LEU A 87 -9.24 11.81 14.39
CA LEU A 87 -10.22 12.74 14.95
C LEU A 87 -9.84 13.06 16.41
N ILE A 88 -9.65 14.34 16.71
CA ILE A 88 -9.45 14.86 18.06
C ILE A 88 -10.80 15.24 18.66
N GLY A 89 -11.67 15.84 17.85
CA GLY A 89 -13.06 16.11 18.20
C GLY A 89 -13.72 17.05 17.20
N PHE A 90 -14.81 17.69 17.59
CA PHE A 90 -15.60 18.54 16.70
C PHE A 90 -16.26 19.71 17.45
N VAL A 91 -16.57 20.77 16.71
CA VAL A 91 -17.38 21.90 17.18
C VAL A 91 -18.66 21.93 16.36
N GLU A 92 -19.81 22.00 17.03
CA GLU A 92 -21.13 22.03 16.41
C GLU A 92 -21.93 23.19 17.03
N ASP A 93 -22.08 24.27 16.26
CA ASP A 93 -23.08 25.31 16.48
C ASP A 93 -23.74 25.66 15.14
N LEU A 94 -24.76 24.89 14.79
CA LEU A 94 -25.48 25.04 13.54
C LEU A 94 -26.25 26.38 13.45
N LYS A 95 -26.60 27.00 14.58
CA LYS A 95 -27.30 28.30 14.58
C LYS A 95 -26.38 29.44 14.14
N GLU A 96 -25.10 29.32 14.45
CA GLU A 96 -24.06 30.25 14.01
C GLU A 96 -23.30 29.76 12.77
N GLY A 97 -23.76 28.69 12.11
CA GLY A 97 -23.13 28.12 10.92
C GLY A 97 -21.76 27.48 11.17
N LYS A 98 -21.44 27.11 12.42
CA LYS A 98 -20.14 26.54 12.81
C LYS A 98 -20.22 25.01 12.85
N ALA A 99 -19.66 24.36 11.84
CA ALA A 99 -19.42 22.92 11.82
C ALA A 99 -17.94 22.64 11.57
N TRP A 100 -17.19 22.36 12.64
CA TRP A 100 -15.73 22.17 12.56
C TRP A 100 -15.34 20.75 12.95
N ILE A 101 -14.50 20.12 12.14
CA ILE A 101 -13.88 18.83 12.43
C ILE A 101 -12.42 19.08 12.80
N VAL A 102 -12.02 18.66 13.99
CA VAL A 102 -10.67 18.88 14.53
C VAL A 102 -9.87 17.58 14.46
N MET A 103 -8.77 17.60 13.72
CA MET A 103 -7.93 16.43 13.40
C MET A 103 -6.47 16.67 13.79
N SER A 104 -5.66 15.60 13.79
CA SER A 104 -4.21 15.74 13.88
C SER A 104 -3.65 16.62 12.76
N TRP A 105 -2.73 17.52 13.10
CA TRP A 105 -2.00 18.31 12.11
C TRP A 105 -0.87 17.48 11.50
N GLU A 106 -0.87 17.33 10.18
CA GLU A 106 0.19 16.64 9.44
C GLU A 106 1.10 17.69 8.77
N SER A 107 2.34 17.79 9.25
CA SER A 107 3.22 18.94 8.96
C SER A 107 3.78 19.00 7.54
N ASN A 108 3.74 17.90 6.79
CA ASN A 108 4.33 17.82 5.46
C ASN A 108 3.30 17.96 4.33
N GLY A 109 2.08 18.41 4.64
CA GLY A 109 1.02 18.64 3.63
C GLY A 109 0.49 17.34 3.02
N ASN A 110 -0.09 17.42 1.82
CA ASN A 110 -0.47 16.24 1.06
C ASN A 110 0.71 15.62 0.31
N VAL A 111 0.57 14.35 -0.10
CA VAL A 111 1.67 13.58 -0.69
C VAL A 111 2.19 14.20 -1.98
N SER A 112 1.33 14.82 -2.80
CA SER A 112 1.73 15.48 -4.04
C SER A 112 2.57 16.73 -3.77
N GLU A 113 2.16 17.56 -2.81
CA GLU A 113 2.94 18.72 -2.35
C GLU A 113 4.28 18.29 -1.74
N PHE A 114 4.25 17.27 -0.88
CA PHE A 114 5.45 16.71 -0.26
C PHE A 114 6.45 16.19 -1.29
N LEU A 115 5.98 15.48 -2.31
CA LEU A 115 6.84 14.98 -3.38
C LEU A 115 7.38 16.11 -4.27
N ALA A 116 6.73 17.27 -4.30
CA ALA A 116 7.21 18.45 -5.03
C ALA A 116 8.29 19.24 -4.25
N THR A 117 8.46 19.01 -2.94
CA THR A 117 9.47 19.75 -2.14
C THR A 117 10.91 19.28 -2.38
N GLY A 118 11.11 18.16 -3.08
CA GLY A 118 12.44 17.63 -3.35
C GLY A 118 12.41 16.44 -4.28
N GLU A 119 13.59 15.97 -4.65
CA GLU A 119 13.70 14.69 -5.36
C GLU A 119 13.56 13.56 -4.34
N TRP A 120 12.85 12.50 -4.68
CA TRP A 120 12.63 11.36 -3.80
C TRP A 120 12.93 10.09 -4.56
N GLU A 121 13.74 9.22 -3.96
CA GLU A 121 14.13 7.97 -4.59
C GLU A 121 12.99 6.97 -4.57
N ILE A 122 13.05 6.00 -5.48
CA ILE A 122 12.02 4.99 -5.66
C ILE A 122 11.63 4.27 -4.34
N PRO A 123 12.57 3.82 -3.49
CA PRO A 123 12.21 3.17 -2.22
C PRO A 123 11.43 4.06 -1.24
N GLU A 124 11.64 5.38 -1.29
CA GLU A 124 10.94 6.37 -0.46
C GLU A 124 9.48 6.52 -0.92
N ARG A 125 9.27 6.56 -2.24
CA ARG A 125 7.94 6.59 -2.86
C ARG A 125 7.15 5.31 -2.57
N ILE A 126 7.78 4.14 -2.67
CA ILE A 126 7.13 2.86 -2.29
C ILE A 126 6.67 2.87 -0.82
N ALA A 127 7.43 3.46 0.10
CA ALA A 127 7.03 3.50 1.51
C ALA A 127 5.72 4.26 1.72
N LEU A 128 5.51 5.37 0.99
CA LEU A 128 4.26 6.12 1.01
C LEU A 128 3.10 5.29 0.44
N ILE A 129 3.31 4.58 -0.67
CA ILE A 129 2.31 3.66 -1.25
C ILE A 129 1.91 2.57 -0.26
N LYS A 130 2.89 1.94 0.40
CA LYS A 130 2.65 0.91 1.42
C LYS A 130 1.83 1.42 2.59
N ASP A 131 2.13 2.64 3.06
CA ASP A 131 1.39 3.29 4.13
C ASP A 131 -0.06 3.60 3.69
N THR A 132 -0.29 4.06 2.46
CA THR A 132 -1.63 4.25 1.88
C THR A 132 -2.41 2.94 1.82
N PHE A 133 -1.83 1.87 1.28
CA PHE A 133 -2.52 0.55 1.23
C PHE A 133 -2.77 -0.03 2.61
N SER A 134 -1.90 0.24 3.59
CA SER A 134 -2.11 -0.13 4.99
C SER A 134 -3.33 0.60 5.58
N GLY A 135 -3.48 1.90 5.30
CA GLY A 135 -4.69 2.66 5.67
C GLY A 135 -5.95 2.14 4.97
N LEU A 136 -5.89 1.90 3.66
CA LEU A 136 -7.05 1.44 2.90
C LEU A 136 -7.47 0.02 3.30
N LYS A 137 -6.53 -0.88 3.59
CA LYS A 137 -6.83 -2.21 4.12
C LYS A 137 -7.56 -2.12 5.44
N TYR A 138 -7.12 -1.23 6.33
CA TYR A 138 -7.81 -1.02 7.61
C TYR A 138 -9.29 -0.66 7.40
N LEU A 139 -9.62 0.18 6.41
CA LEU A 139 -11.00 0.57 6.09
C LEU A 139 -11.81 -0.57 5.45
N HIS A 140 -11.26 -1.24 4.45
CA HIS A 140 -11.94 -2.29 3.69
C HIS A 140 -12.15 -3.59 4.49
N THR A 141 -11.32 -3.85 5.50
CA THR A 141 -11.42 -5.05 6.35
C THR A 141 -12.23 -4.82 7.63
N ARG A 142 -12.81 -3.63 7.82
CA ARG A 142 -13.78 -3.37 8.90
C ARG A 142 -15.01 -4.25 8.73
N GLN A 143 -15.74 -4.46 9.82
CA GLN A 143 -17.05 -5.07 9.80
C GLN A 143 -18.07 -4.10 10.42
N PRO A 144 -18.98 -3.51 9.63
CA PRO A 144 -19.05 -3.54 8.15
C PRO A 144 -17.86 -2.82 7.44
N PRO A 145 -17.53 -3.20 6.19
CA PRO A 145 -16.49 -2.53 5.39
C PRO A 145 -16.79 -1.06 5.13
N ILE A 146 -15.73 -0.25 4.99
CA ILE A 146 -15.83 1.18 4.69
C ILE A 146 -15.15 1.46 3.35
N CYS A 147 -15.92 1.98 2.40
CA CYS A 147 -15.42 2.59 1.16
C CYS A 147 -15.05 4.05 1.45
N HIS A 148 -13.90 4.51 0.98
CA HIS A 148 -13.46 5.90 1.14
C HIS A 148 -14.22 6.86 0.21
N GLY A 149 -14.40 6.48 -1.07
CA GLY A 149 -15.28 7.17 -2.02
C GLY A 149 -14.68 8.40 -2.72
N ASP A 150 -13.64 9.04 -2.16
CA ASP A 150 -12.90 10.13 -2.82
C ASP A 150 -11.38 10.00 -2.57
N LEU A 151 -10.81 8.82 -2.86
CA LEU A 151 -9.38 8.59 -2.68
C LEU A 151 -8.59 9.29 -3.81
N LYS A 152 -7.61 10.10 -3.44
CA LYS A 152 -6.72 10.83 -4.36
C LYS A 152 -5.50 11.33 -3.60
N SER A 153 -4.42 11.67 -4.29
CA SER A 153 -3.19 12.14 -3.63
C SER A 153 -3.40 13.36 -2.72
N LEU A 154 -4.32 14.27 -3.07
CA LEU A 154 -4.68 15.42 -2.23
C LEU A 154 -5.28 15.02 -0.87
N ASN A 155 -5.88 13.83 -0.78
CA ASN A 155 -6.48 13.27 0.43
C ASN A 155 -5.53 12.27 1.14
N ILE A 156 -4.26 12.21 0.71
CA ILE A 156 -3.19 11.49 1.40
C ILE A 156 -2.24 12.52 2.00
N LEU A 157 -2.27 12.69 3.32
CA LEU A 157 -1.36 13.57 4.05
C LEU A 157 -0.05 12.85 4.40
N VAL A 158 1.01 13.63 4.63
CA VAL A 158 2.30 13.13 5.10
C VAL A 158 2.57 13.64 6.52
N SER A 159 2.68 12.70 7.46
CA SER A 159 2.94 13.02 8.87
C SER A 159 4.36 13.53 9.09
N ALA A 160 4.62 14.12 10.27
CA ALA A 160 5.98 14.50 10.71
C ALA A 160 6.97 13.32 10.73
N SER A 161 6.46 12.09 10.79
CA SER A 161 7.25 10.85 10.74
C SER A 161 7.36 10.25 9.33
N TYR A 162 7.01 11.01 8.30
CA TYR A 162 7.03 10.64 6.88
C TYR A 162 6.17 9.43 6.53
N ARG A 163 5.05 9.27 7.24
CA ARG A 163 4.02 8.28 6.93
C ARG A 163 2.89 8.89 6.13
N ALA A 164 2.40 8.16 5.14
CA ALA A 164 1.17 8.50 4.46
C ALA A 164 -0.05 8.22 5.36
N VAL A 165 -0.99 9.17 5.38
CA VAL A 165 -2.17 9.21 6.25
C VAL A 165 -3.39 9.58 5.40
N ILE A 166 -4.39 8.72 5.33
CA ILE A 166 -5.64 8.99 4.58
C ILE A 166 -6.52 9.95 5.39
N THR A 167 -7.08 10.96 4.72
CA THR A 167 -8.01 11.95 5.29
C THR A 167 -9.20 12.21 4.36
N ASP A 168 -10.12 13.08 4.77
CA ASP A 168 -11.31 13.52 4.03
C ASP A 168 -12.36 12.41 3.82
N PHE A 169 -13.03 12.05 4.91
CA PHE A 169 -14.02 10.97 4.95
C PHE A 169 -15.44 11.43 4.63
N GLY A 170 -15.61 12.65 4.08
CA GLY A 170 -16.92 13.21 3.75
C GLY A 170 -17.71 12.35 2.75
N SER A 171 -17.02 11.66 1.86
CA SER A 171 -17.60 10.76 0.85
C SER A 171 -17.60 9.28 1.26
N ALA A 172 -17.15 8.95 2.48
CA ALA A 172 -16.97 7.57 2.90
C ALA A 172 -18.32 6.85 3.07
N ARG A 173 -18.43 5.58 2.66
CA ARG A 173 -19.66 4.79 2.76
C ARG A 173 -19.44 3.52 3.56
N ILE A 174 -20.28 3.30 4.56
CA ILE A 174 -20.31 2.05 5.33
C ILE A 174 -21.18 1.05 4.56
N LEU A 175 -20.55 0.04 3.96
CA LEU A 175 -21.23 -0.93 3.10
C LEU A 175 -21.93 -1.99 3.96
N ARG A 176 -23.27 -1.95 4.00
CA ARG A 176 -24.10 -2.94 4.71
C ARG A 176 -24.64 -3.96 3.71
N GLU A 177 -24.73 -5.23 4.12
CA GLU A 177 -25.07 -6.37 3.25
C GLU A 177 -26.41 -6.25 2.50
N THR A 178 -27.33 -5.38 2.95
CA THR A 178 -28.62 -5.14 2.29
C THR A 178 -28.53 -4.43 0.93
N GLU A 179 -27.41 -3.78 0.59
CA GLU A 179 -27.23 -3.12 -0.72
C GLU A 179 -26.77 -4.08 -1.84
N ASN A 180 -26.47 -5.35 -1.52
CA ASN A 180 -25.92 -6.33 -2.47
C ASN A 180 -26.95 -7.31 -3.07
N ARG A 181 -28.25 -7.20 -2.77
CA ARG A 181 -29.28 -7.99 -3.48
C ARG A 181 -29.71 -7.27 -4.77
N LYS A 182 -28.91 -7.45 -5.83
CA LYS A 182 -29.37 -7.27 -7.23
C LYS A 182 -30.18 -8.51 -7.64
N GLU A 183 -31.40 -8.69 -7.12
CA GLU A 183 -32.41 -9.58 -7.72
C GLU A 183 -33.80 -8.92 -7.52
N ASP A 184 -34.71 -9.11 -8.47
CA ASP A 184 -36.05 -8.49 -8.63
C ASP A 184 -36.14 -7.20 -9.46
N ARG A 185 -35.47 -7.15 -10.63
CA ARG A 185 -35.95 -6.35 -11.76
C ARG A 185 -36.00 -7.16 -13.06
N GLU A 186 -36.76 -8.24 -13.04
CA GLU A 186 -37.37 -8.81 -14.25
C GLU A 186 -38.78 -9.32 -13.89
N LYS A 187 -39.72 -9.12 -14.84
CA LYS A 187 -41.21 -9.26 -14.77
C LYS A 187 -41.87 -7.92 -14.35
N VAL A 188 -42.64 -7.22 -15.18
CA VAL A 188 -43.59 -7.64 -16.23
C VAL A 188 -43.64 -6.58 -17.33
N LEU A 189 -43.53 -7.04 -18.59
CA LEU A 189 -43.99 -6.32 -19.78
C LEU A 189 -45.51 -6.52 -19.92
N ASP A 190 -46.17 -5.43 -20.31
CA ASP A 190 -47.47 -5.31 -20.99
C ASP A 190 -48.76 -5.21 -20.12
N VAL A 191 -49.42 -4.04 -20.18
CA VAL A 191 -50.71 -3.78 -20.86
C VAL A 191 -51.17 -2.33 -20.58
N THR A 192 -51.43 -1.62 -21.69
CA THR A 192 -52.18 -0.38 -21.97
C THR A 192 -52.94 0.42 -20.87
N GLY A 193 -52.93 1.76 -21.02
CA GLY A 193 -54.04 2.64 -20.58
C GLY A 193 -53.62 3.96 -19.92
N ALA A 194 -53.93 5.09 -20.56
CA ALA A 194 -53.73 6.44 -20.02
C ALA A 194 -54.61 6.77 -18.81
N SER A 195 -54.08 7.49 -17.82
CA SER A 195 -54.66 8.73 -17.25
C SER A 195 -53.83 9.20 -16.05
N ALA A 196 -53.62 10.50 -15.97
CA ALA A 196 -53.04 11.20 -14.83
C ALA A 196 -53.88 11.02 -13.56
N ILE A 197 -53.21 10.95 -12.40
CA ILE A 197 -53.53 11.53 -11.07
C ILE A 197 -52.37 11.15 -10.12
N ALA A 198 -51.72 12.13 -9.51
CA ALA A 198 -50.88 11.94 -8.32
C ALA A 198 -51.79 11.98 -7.06
N PRO A 199 -51.44 11.34 -5.91
CA PRO A 199 -50.36 11.89 -5.07
C PRO A 199 -49.50 10.87 -4.27
N ALA A 200 -48.31 11.36 -3.90
CA ALA A 200 -47.50 11.13 -2.70
C ALA A 200 -47.38 9.70 -2.10
N THR A 201 -46.18 9.14 -2.19
CA THR A 201 -45.47 8.54 -1.04
C THR A 201 -43.97 8.68 -1.19
N ASP A 202 -43.37 8.95 -0.04
CA ASP A 202 -41.97 9.04 0.35
C ASP A 202 -41.09 7.88 -0.16
N GLU A 203 -39.77 8.10 -0.20
CA GLU A 203 -38.68 7.26 -0.77
C GLU A 203 -38.08 7.75 -2.10
N ARG A 204 -37.26 8.81 -2.03
CA ARG A 204 -36.24 9.08 -3.04
C ARG A 204 -34.85 8.98 -2.43
N VAL A 205 -34.23 7.84 -2.69
CA VAL A 205 -32.79 7.58 -2.62
C VAL A 205 -32.05 8.75 -3.29
N ASP A 206 -31.26 9.48 -2.49
CA ASP A 206 -30.44 10.62 -2.91
C ASP A 206 -29.34 10.12 -3.86
N ARG A 207 -29.66 10.07 -5.16
CA ARG A 207 -28.71 9.76 -6.22
C ARG A 207 -27.92 11.02 -6.51
N THR A 208 -26.61 11.01 -6.21
CA THR A 208 -25.65 11.96 -6.77
C THR A 208 -25.51 11.69 -8.27
N GLN A 209 -26.47 12.18 -9.06
CA GLN A 209 -26.49 12.07 -10.51
C GLN A 209 -25.64 13.16 -11.16
N ILE A 210 -24.79 12.75 -12.10
CA ILE A 210 -24.20 13.64 -13.09
C ILE A 210 -25.33 14.07 -14.02
N THR A 211 -25.65 15.36 -14.06
CA THR A 211 -26.66 15.87 -15.00
C THR A 211 -25.94 16.22 -16.30
N ILE A 212 -26.17 15.41 -17.34
CA ILE A 212 -25.71 15.66 -18.69
C ILE A 212 -26.81 16.43 -19.41
N VAL A 213 -26.62 17.72 -19.64
CA VAL A 213 -27.52 18.51 -20.50
C VAL A 213 -26.85 18.68 -21.86
N ALA A 214 -27.48 18.12 -22.89
CA ALA A 214 -27.10 18.34 -24.27
C ALA A 214 -27.99 19.43 -24.86
N SER A 215 -27.42 20.61 -25.13
CA SER A 215 -28.08 21.65 -25.92
C SER A 215 -27.17 22.02 -27.09
N GLN A 216 -27.67 21.80 -28.31
CA GLN A 216 -27.13 22.29 -29.60
C GLN A 216 -25.60 22.48 -29.64
N ASN A 217 -24.87 21.36 -29.62
CA ASN A 217 -23.39 21.25 -29.74
C ASN A 217 -22.54 21.65 -28.53
N GLN A 218 -23.09 21.79 -27.32
CA GLN A 218 -22.31 21.80 -26.09
C GLN A 218 -22.85 20.77 -25.08
N LEU A 219 -21.93 20.01 -24.49
CA LEU A 219 -22.19 19.01 -23.47
C LEU A 219 -21.86 19.64 -22.11
N THR A 220 -22.87 20.06 -21.36
CA THR A 220 -22.69 20.69 -20.06
C THR A 220 -22.79 19.62 -18.98
N LEU A 221 -21.65 19.28 -18.38
CA LEU A 221 -21.56 18.42 -17.19
C LEU A 221 -21.70 19.31 -15.95
N THR A 222 -22.83 19.19 -15.24
CA THR A 222 -22.99 19.79 -13.92
C THR A 222 -22.95 18.69 -12.85
N GLY A 223 -22.00 18.85 -11.92
CA GLY A 223 -21.77 17.98 -10.78
C GLY A 223 -20.97 18.75 -9.71
N PRO A 224 -20.94 18.29 -8.45
CA PRO A 224 -20.21 18.99 -7.41
C PRO A 224 -18.73 19.05 -7.78
N ALA A 225 -18.05 20.15 -7.44
CA ALA A 225 -16.64 20.39 -7.74
C ALA A 225 -15.71 19.35 -7.08
N TRP A 226 -15.58 18.16 -7.68
CA TRP A 226 -14.70 17.09 -7.22
C TRP A 226 -14.02 16.34 -8.37
N SER A 227 -13.06 15.53 -7.94
CA SER A 227 -11.89 14.94 -8.59
C SER A 227 -12.17 13.87 -9.66
N LEU A 228 -12.85 14.26 -10.75
CA LEU A 228 -13.17 13.39 -11.89
C LEU A 228 -12.00 12.54 -12.40
N ARG A 229 -10.79 13.10 -12.38
CA ARG A 229 -9.54 12.47 -12.85
C ARG A 229 -9.20 11.13 -12.19
N TRP A 230 -9.64 10.89 -10.96
CA TRP A 230 -9.35 9.67 -10.18
C TRP A 230 -10.54 8.71 -10.12
N ALA A 231 -11.69 9.12 -10.63
CA ALA A 231 -12.91 8.32 -10.55
C ALA A 231 -12.79 7.05 -11.42
N ALA A 232 -13.41 5.98 -10.97
CA ALA A 232 -13.53 4.75 -11.74
C ALA A 232 -14.60 4.92 -12.84
N PRO A 233 -14.49 4.21 -13.99
CA PRO A 233 -15.42 4.38 -15.11
C PRO A 233 -16.88 4.14 -14.71
N GLU A 234 -17.15 3.12 -13.90
CA GLU A 234 -18.49 2.80 -13.40
C GLU A 234 -19.07 3.92 -12.53
N VAL A 235 -18.24 4.57 -11.71
CA VAL A 235 -18.65 5.71 -10.87
C VAL A 235 -18.95 6.92 -11.75
N ALA A 236 -18.14 7.16 -12.79
CA ALA A 236 -18.39 8.22 -13.76
C ALA A 236 -19.65 7.96 -14.61
N LEU A 237 -20.09 6.71 -14.74
CA LEU A 237 -21.34 6.31 -15.37
C LEU A 237 -22.55 6.34 -14.40
N GLY A 238 -22.34 6.73 -13.15
CA GLY A 238 -23.39 6.92 -12.14
C GLY A 238 -23.63 5.71 -11.23
N GLU A 239 -22.76 4.69 -11.27
CA GLU A 239 -22.78 3.64 -10.25
C GLU A 239 -22.28 4.17 -8.89
N PRO A 240 -22.78 3.63 -7.76
CA PRO A 240 -22.33 4.03 -6.45
C PRO A 240 -20.87 3.62 -6.19
N GLN A 241 -20.12 4.49 -5.48
CA GLN A 241 -18.77 4.14 -5.03
C GLN A 241 -18.78 2.92 -4.12
N ASN A 242 -17.80 2.04 -4.32
CA ASN A 242 -17.66 0.77 -3.63
C ASN A 242 -16.16 0.47 -3.38
N LEU A 243 -15.85 -0.69 -2.80
CA LEU A 243 -14.46 -1.05 -2.50
C LEU A 243 -13.59 -1.14 -3.77
N ALA A 244 -14.14 -1.62 -4.89
CA ALA A 244 -13.42 -1.73 -6.15
C ALA A 244 -13.15 -0.37 -6.81
N SER A 245 -14.01 0.63 -6.61
CA SER A 245 -13.73 2.00 -7.05
C SER A 245 -12.61 2.67 -6.23
N ASP A 246 -12.47 2.34 -4.94
CA ASP A 246 -11.31 2.79 -4.15
C ASP A 246 -10.01 2.16 -4.68
N ILE A 247 -10.04 0.89 -5.12
CA ILE A 247 -8.86 0.21 -5.69
C ILE A 247 -8.41 0.89 -6.99
N TRP A 248 -9.35 1.25 -7.86
CA TRP A 248 -9.06 2.04 -9.06
C TRP A 248 -8.36 3.36 -8.71
N ALA A 249 -8.93 4.12 -7.77
CA ALA A 249 -8.36 5.37 -7.31
C ALA A 249 -6.99 5.18 -6.64
N ALA A 250 -6.79 4.07 -5.92
CA ALA A 250 -5.51 3.71 -5.34
C ALA A 250 -4.43 3.43 -6.40
N GLY A 251 -4.80 2.87 -7.55
CA GLY A 251 -3.92 2.75 -8.72
C GLY A 251 -3.44 4.12 -9.23
N TRP A 252 -4.34 5.10 -9.30
CA TRP A 252 -3.97 6.48 -9.62
C TRP A 252 -3.08 7.13 -8.56
N VAL A 253 -3.34 6.90 -7.26
CA VAL A 253 -2.46 7.38 -6.19
C VAL A 253 -1.04 6.79 -6.35
N CYS A 254 -0.90 5.51 -6.70
CA CYS A 254 0.40 4.91 -7.00
C CYS A 254 1.08 5.61 -8.19
N TRP A 255 0.34 5.85 -9.27
CA TRP A 255 0.84 6.58 -10.45
C TRP A 255 1.35 7.98 -10.07
N GLU A 256 0.57 8.74 -9.31
CA GLU A 256 0.95 10.10 -8.88
C GLU A 256 2.16 10.07 -7.96
N VAL A 257 2.19 9.15 -6.98
CA VAL A 257 3.32 9.03 -6.05
C VAL A 257 4.61 8.66 -6.78
N MET A 258 4.53 7.87 -7.84
CA MET A 258 5.70 7.49 -8.63
C MET A 258 6.09 8.57 -9.63
N THR A 259 5.16 9.09 -10.42
CA THR A 259 5.48 9.97 -11.55
C THR A 259 5.47 11.46 -11.19
N SER A 260 4.90 11.82 -10.04
CA SER A 260 4.60 13.20 -9.63
C SER A 260 3.69 13.94 -10.63
N LYS A 261 2.95 13.20 -11.47
CA LYS A 261 2.01 13.73 -12.47
C LYS A 261 0.58 13.36 -12.09
N VAL A 262 -0.31 14.34 -12.09
CA VAL A 262 -1.76 14.12 -11.93
C VAL A 262 -2.33 13.33 -13.13
N PRO A 263 -3.47 12.63 -13.01
CA PRO A 263 -4.08 11.94 -14.16
C PRO A 263 -4.49 12.92 -15.26
N PHE A 264 -4.09 12.63 -16.50
CA PHE A 264 -4.34 13.45 -17.71
C PHE A 264 -3.89 14.91 -17.57
N PRO A 265 -2.61 15.17 -17.24
CA PRO A 265 -2.13 16.53 -16.94
C PRO A 265 -2.29 17.51 -18.10
N GLU A 266 -2.38 17.01 -19.34
CA GLU A 266 -2.57 17.77 -20.57
C GLU A 266 -4.00 18.31 -20.75
N LEU A 267 -5.00 17.74 -20.06
CA LEU A 267 -6.40 18.12 -20.21
C LEU A 267 -6.83 19.09 -19.13
N ASN A 268 -7.46 20.20 -19.50
CA ASN A 268 -8.03 21.17 -18.55
C ASN A 268 -9.56 21.26 -18.59
N LEU A 269 -10.19 20.73 -19.64
CA LEU A 269 -11.63 20.78 -19.83
C LEU A 269 -12.31 19.58 -19.15
N ALA A 270 -13.26 19.85 -18.26
CA ALA A 270 -13.98 18.80 -17.51
C ALA A 270 -14.62 17.74 -18.41
N GLY A 271 -15.21 18.15 -19.55
CA GLY A 271 -15.80 17.21 -20.50
C GLY A 271 -14.79 16.29 -21.19
N ALA A 272 -13.59 16.79 -21.51
CA ALA A 272 -12.53 15.97 -22.09
C ALA A 272 -12.01 14.93 -21.08
N ILE A 273 -11.86 15.33 -19.81
CA ILE A 273 -11.48 14.44 -18.72
C ILE A 273 -12.57 13.40 -18.47
N ALA A 274 -13.85 13.80 -18.48
CA ALA A 274 -14.98 12.88 -18.31
C ALA A 274 -14.97 11.79 -19.36
N LEU A 275 -14.75 12.16 -20.63
CA LEU A 275 -14.71 11.22 -21.72
C LEU A 275 -13.59 10.19 -21.53
N LYS A 276 -12.37 10.64 -21.18
CA LYS A 276 -11.23 9.74 -20.89
C LYS A 276 -11.52 8.77 -19.75
N VAL A 277 -12.14 9.25 -18.69
CA VAL A 277 -12.48 8.44 -17.51
C VAL A 277 -13.57 7.42 -17.84
N VAL A 278 -14.62 7.81 -18.56
CA VAL A 278 -15.71 6.90 -18.98
C VAL A 278 -15.20 5.84 -19.95
N GLU A 279 -14.28 6.19 -20.85
CA GLU A 279 -13.60 5.23 -21.72
C GLU A 279 -12.62 4.32 -20.97
N GLY A 280 -12.34 4.58 -19.68
CA GLY A 280 -11.39 3.84 -18.88
C GLY A 280 -9.95 3.98 -19.38
N GLN A 281 -9.61 5.10 -20.03
CA GLN A 281 -8.24 5.33 -20.48
C GLN A 281 -7.31 5.44 -19.27
N VAL A 282 -6.19 4.75 -19.31
CA VAL A 282 -5.14 4.80 -18.29
C VAL A 282 -3.78 4.79 -18.98
N PRO A 283 -2.74 5.37 -18.36
CA PRO A 283 -1.41 5.35 -18.94
C PRO A 283 -0.83 3.93 -18.91
N VAL A 284 0.12 3.70 -19.82
CA VAL A 284 0.87 2.45 -19.86
C VAL A 284 1.98 2.51 -18.81
N ALA A 285 1.78 1.83 -17.67
CA ALA A 285 2.66 1.93 -16.50
C ALA A 285 4.15 1.65 -16.79
N HIS A 286 4.45 0.75 -17.73
CA HIS A 286 5.82 0.34 -18.03
C HIS A 286 6.57 1.29 -18.99
N GLU A 287 5.91 2.29 -19.57
CA GLU A 287 6.57 3.28 -20.43
C GLU A 287 7.23 4.41 -19.63
N ASP A 288 6.84 4.60 -18.36
CA ASP A 288 7.45 5.60 -17.49
C ASP A 288 8.80 5.11 -16.93
N THR A 289 9.80 5.98 -16.91
CA THR A 289 11.19 5.62 -16.55
C THR A 289 11.37 5.26 -15.09
N GLN A 290 10.55 5.80 -14.17
CA GLN A 290 10.62 5.46 -12.75
C GLN A 290 9.79 4.21 -12.45
N LEU A 291 8.61 4.09 -13.06
CA LEU A 291 7.76 2.91 -12.90
C LEU A 291 8.31 1.67 -13.60
N SER A 292 8.99 1.77 -14.74
CA SER A 292 9.60 0.61 -15.42
C SER A 292 10.67 -0.10 -14.57
N GLN A 293 11.32 0.62 -13.65
CA GLN A 293 12.21 0.06 -12.61
C GLN A 293 11.46 -0.65 -11.49
N ILE A 294 10.12 -0.69 -11.58
CA ILE A 294 9.01 -1.17 -10.76
C ILE A 294 8.13 -2.29 -11.28
N ILE A 295 8.61 -3.28 -12.06
CA ILE A 295 7.71 -4.17 -12.85
C ILE A 295 6.52 -4.73 -12.04
N SER A 296 6.76 -5.20 -10.80
CA SER A 296 5.69 -5.69 -9.93
C SER A 296 4.66 -4.61 -9.53
N LEU A 297 5.08 -3.37 -9.32
CA LEU A 297 4.18 -2.24 -9.05
C LEU A 297 3.40 -1.84 -10.31
N CYS A 298 4.04 -1.86 -11.48
CA CYS A 298 3.35 -1.64 -12.76
C CYS A 298 2.25 -2.65 -12.99
N SER A 299 2.54 -3.94 -12.80
CA SER A 299 1.55 -5.02 -12.92
C SER A 299 0.39 -4.80 -11.96
N LEU A 300 0.67 -4.46 -10.70
CA LEU A 300 -0.38 -4.19 -9.72
C LEU A 300 -1.25 -2.99 -10.10
N MET A 301 -0.65 -1.92 -10.64
CA MET A 301 -1.41 -0.75 -11.11
C MET A 301 -2.30 -1.11 -12.30
N THR A 302 -1.79 -1.88 -13.25
CA THR A 302 -2.58 -2.41 -14.37
C THR A 302 -3.76 -3.25 -13.87
N ASP A 303 -3.56 -4.11 -12.87
CA ASP A 303 -4.62 -4.91 -12.25
C ASP A 303 -5.66 -4.02 -11.53
N CYS A 304 -5.22 -2.97 -10.82
CA CYS A 304 -6.12 -1.99 -10.20
C CYS A 304 -6.99 -1.23 -11.22
N TRP A 305 -6.50 -1.07 -12.44
CA TRP A 305 -7.18 -0.39 -13.55
C TRP A 305 -7.95 -1.34 -14.47
N ALA A 306 -8.26 -2.57 -14.04
CA ALA A 306 -9.19 -3.42 -14.77
C ALA A 306 -10.55 -2.69 -14.93
N PHE A 307 -11.04 -2.61 -16.17
CA PHE A 307 -12.26 -1.88 -16.50
C PHE A 307 -13.46 -2.42 -15.70
N ASP A 308 -13.65 -3.74 -15.72
CA ASP A 308 -14.64 -4.43 -14.89
C ASP A 308 -14.20 -4.43 -13.40
N PRO A 309 -15.01 -3.86 -12.49
CA PRO A 309 -14.70 -3.81 -11.06
C PRO A 309 -14.44 -5.18 -10.42
N GLN A 310 -15.02 -6.28 -10.94
CA GLN A 310 -14.83 -7.63 -10.40
C GLN A 310 -13.45 -8.21 -10.69
N ASN A 311 -12.77 -7.73 -11.73
CA ASN A 311 -11.43 -8.17 -12.10
C ASN A 311 -10.33 -7.44 -11.31
N ARG A 312 -10.68 -6.40 -10.55
CA ARG A 312 -9.73 -5.63 -9.74
C ARG A 312 -9.31 -6.45 -8.51
N PRO A 313 -8.03 -6.35 -8.08
CA PRO A 313 -7.57 -7.02 -6.87
C PRO A 313 -8.24 -6.42 -5.63
N ASN A 314 -8.52 -7.24 -4.63
CA ASN A 314 -8.89 -6.69 -3.32
C ASN A 314 -7.64 -6.11 -2.63
N ILE A 315 -7.86 -5.22 -1.66
CA ILE A 315 -6.75 -4.52 -0.97
C ILE A 315 -5.79 -5.46 -0.23
N THR A 316 -6.22 -6.66 0.18
CA THR A 316 -5.34 -7.64 0.82
C THR A 316 -4.34 -8.23 -0.18
N ARG A 317 -4.78 -8.46 -1.43
CA ARG A 317 -3.90 -8.82 -2.54
C ARG A 317 -2.93 -7.68 -2.84
N CYS A 318 -3.42 -6.45 -3.01
CA CYS A 318 -2.54 -5.28 -3.24
C CYS A 318 -1.46 -5.14 -2.17
N GLN A 319 -1.82 -5.28 -0.88
CA GLN A 319 -0.86 -5.19 0.21
C GLN A 319 0.17 -6.32 0.19
N THR A 320 -0.24 -7.53 -0.21
CA THR A 320 0.65 -8.70 -0.32
C THR A 320 1.68 -8.51 -1.43
N GLU A 321 1.26 -7.99 -2.57
CA GLU A 321 2.15 -7.73 -3.71
C GLU A 321 3.18 -6.64 -3.40
N VAL A 322 2.77 -5.54 -2.75
CA VAL A 322 3.72 -4.48 -2.38
C VAL A 322 4.59 -4.83 -1.17
N LYS A 323 4.19 -5.79 -0.31
CA LYS A 323 4.87 -6.12 0.97
C LYS A 323 6.38 -6.31 0.79
N TRP A 324 6.77 -7.04 -0.26
CA TRP A 324 8.14 -7.47 -0.53
C TRP A 324 8.99 -6.43 -1.26
N MET A 325 8.36 -5.41 -1.85
CA MET A 325 9.07 -4.35 -2.56
C MET A 325 10.01 -3.61 -1.59
N PRO A 326 11.31 -3.48 -1.88
CA PRO A 326 12.23 -2.73 -1.03
C PRO A 326 11.76 -1.28 -0.83
N SER A 327 11.74 -0.80 0.41
CA SER A 327 11.21 0.52 0.75
C SER A 327 11.91 1.09 1.97
N ILE A 328 12.09 2.40 2.01
CA ILE A 328 12.63 3.14 3.16
C ILE A 328 11.72 4.32 3.44
N ARG A 329 11.53 4.68 4.71
CA ARG A 329 10.83 5.93 4.99
C ARG A 329 11.65 7.11 4.44
N PRO A 330 11.00 8.13 3.87
CA PRO A 330 11.67 9.37 3.52
C PRO A 330 12.49 9.87 4.72
N LEU A 331 13.79 10.08 4.53
CA LEU A 331 14.69 10.52 5.60
C LEU A 331 14.85 12.05 5.53
N THR A 332 14.72 12.75 6.67
CA THR A 332 15.14 14.15 6.78
C THR A 332 16.60 14.30 6.39
N GLY A 333 16.92 15.19 5.45
CA GLY A 333 18.33 15.46 5.13
C GLY A 333 18.65 16.07 3.77
N LYS A 334 17.68 16.23 2.86
CA LYS A 334 17.86 17.09 1.68
C LYS A 334 17.79 18.57 2.09
N THR A 335 18.63 19.01 3.02
CA THR A 335 19.08 20.40 2.99
C THR A 335 19.87 20.58 1.70
N GLN A 336 19.88 21.78 1.13
CA GLN A 336 20.51 22.12 -0.16
C GLN A 336 22.03 21.77 -0.26
N TYR A 337 22.63 21.13 0.75
CA TYR A 337 24.07 20.88 0.90
C TYR A 337 24.48 19.40 1.03
N SER A 338 23.55 18.43 0.97
CA SER A 338 23.90 16.98 0.98
C SER A 338 23.12 16.22 -0.10
N GLN A 339 23.62 16.28 -1.33
CA GLN A 339 22.98 15.66 -2.50
C GLN A 339 23.19 14.14 -2.63
N THR A 340 23.99 13.50 -1.77
CA THR A 340 24.20 12.04 -1.85
C THR A 340 23.12 11.28 -1.08
N PRO A 341 22.38 10.36 -1.74
CA PRO A 341 21.47 9.44 -1.06
C PRO A 341 22.19 8.72 0.09
N SER A 342 21.45 8.46 1.18
CA SER A 342 22.01 7.70 2.30
C SER A 342 22.38 6.27 1.86
N ALA A 343 23.33 5.65 2.57
CA ALA A 343 23.71 4.25 2.32
C ALA A 343 22.50 3.29 2.34
N GLU A 344 21.48 3.58 3.14
CA GLU A 344 20.24 2.80 3.21
C GLU A 344 19.40 2.93 1.93
N VAL A 345 19.30 4.13 1.37
CA VAL A 345 18.55 4.37 0.12
C VAL A 345 19.19 3.59 -1.03
N PHE A 346 20.52 3.70 -1.19
CA PHE A 346 21.25 2.89 -2.17
C PHE A 346 21.05 1.40 -1.91
N PHE A 347 21.12 0.95 -0.66
CA PHE A 347 20.87 -0.45 -0.35
C PHE A 347 19.48 -0.92 -0.79
N GLN A 348 18.42 -0.13 -0.57
CA GLN A 348 17.08 -0.48 -1.03
C GLN A 348 16.98 -0.46 -2.57
N MET A 349 17.59 0.50 -3.25
CA MET A 349 17.66 0.52 -4.72
C MET A 349 18.37 -0.72 -5.28
N GLY A 350 19.49 -1.13 -4.68
CA GLY A 350 20.21 -2.35 -5.07
C GLY A 350 19.33 -3.59 -4.91
N ARG A 351 18.50 -3.65 -3.85
CA ARG A 351 17.51 -4.72 -3.68
C ARG A 351 16.44 -4.71 -4.76
N ILE A 352 15.98 -3.54 -5.22
CA ILE A 352 15.00 -3.42 -6.31
C ILE A 352 15.59 -4.02 -7.58
N HIS A 353 16.78 -3.55 -8.00
CA HIS A 353 17.47 -4.08 -9.16
C HIS A 353 17.71 -5.59 -9.06
N HIS A 354 18.14 -6.09 -7.89
CA HIS A 354 18.34 -7.51 -7.67
C HIS A 354 17.02 -8.30 -7.82
N SER A 355 15.91 -7.80 -7.27
CA SER A 355 14.60 -8.47 -7.36
C SER A 355 14.06 -8.56 -8.79
N GLN A 356 14.53 -7.69 -9.67
CA GLN A 356 14.13 -7.63 -11.08
C GLN A 356 15.07 -8.39 -12.02
N GLY A 357 16.14 -8.98 -11.49
CA GLY A 357 17.16 -9.65 -12.31
C GLY A 357 18.20 -8.72 -12.93
N ASN A 358 18.16 -7.41 -12.63
CA ASN A 358 19.12 -6.42 -13.09
C ASN A 358 20.39 -6.48 -12.22
N PHE A 359 21.09 -7.62 -12.24
CA PHE A 359 22.15 -7.91 -11.28
C PHE A 359 23.38 -7.02 -11.43
N LYS A 360 23.69 -6.53 -12.65
CA LYS A 360 24.84 -5.63 -12.88
C LYS A 360 24.61 -4.26 -12.26
N GLU A 361 23.42 -3.71 -12.45
CA GLU A 361 22.96 -2.46 -11.83
C GLU A 361 22.88 -2.63 -10.31
N ALA A 362 22.36 -3.76 -9.83
CA ALA A 362 22.34 -4.08 -8.40
C ALA A 362 23.73 -4.07 -7.78
N ILE A 363 24.73 -4.66 -8.44
CA ILE A 363 26.13 -4.63 -7.99
C ILE A 363 26.64 -3.19 -7.91
N SER A 364 26.44 -2.38 -8.96
CA SER A 364 26.88 -0.99 -8.97
C SER A 364 26.27 -0.18 -7.82
N VAL A 365 24.97 -0.34 -7.60
CA VAL A 365 24.24 0.39 -6.55
C VAL A 365 24.61 -0.12 -5.15
N PHE A 366 24.82 -1.42 -4.95
CA PHE A 366 25.32 -1.93 -3.67
C PHE A 366 26.76 -1.49 -3.37
N GLN A 367 27.61 -1.29 -4.39
CA GLN A 367 28.93 -0.68 -4.20
C GLN A 367 28.82 0.77 -3.73
N GLN A 368 27.87 1.54 -4.28
CA GLN A 368 27.58 2.89 -3.80
C GLN A 368 27.09 2.87 -2.34
N ALA A 369 26.21 1.93 -1.99
CA ALA A 369 25.76 1.72 -0.61
C ALA A 369 26.93 1.42 0.34
N LEU A 370 27.87 0.55 -0.06
CA LEU A 370 29.05 0.20 0.72
C LEU A 370 30.01 1.39 0.87
N SER A 371 30.23 2.16 -0.20
CA SER A 371 31.06 3.37 -0.18
C SER A 371 30.49 4.42 0.78
N ALA A 372 29.18 4.69 0.68
CA ALA A 372 28.48 5.62 1.56
C ALA A 372 28.44 5.13 3.02
N ALA A 373 28.31 3.83 3.26
CA ALA A 373 28.36 3.28 4.62
C ALA A 373 29.76 3.41 5.24
N THR A 374 30.80 3.18 4.44
CA THR A 374 32.20 3.24 4.89
C THR A 374 32.64 4.67 5.19
N SER A 375 32.21 5.65 4.40
CA SER A 375 32.55 7.06 4.63
C SER A 375 31.97 7.62 5.94
N VAL A 376 30.80 7.11 6.36
CA VAL A 376 30.14 7.48 7.62
C VAL A 376 30.59 6.59 8.81
N GLY A 377 31.36 5.53 8.54
CA GLY A 377 31.80 4.57 9.57
C GLY A 377 30.68 3.61 10.03
N GLY A 378 29.62 3.46 9.25
CA GLY A 378 28.45 2.62 9.58
C GLY A 378 28.69 1.14 9.30
N LEU A 379 29.36 0.42 10.23
CA LEU A 379 29.68 -1.00 10.08
C LEU A 379 28.47 -1.89 9.79
N GLU A 380 27.31 -1.62 10.41
CA GLU A 380 26.08 -2.37 10.15
C GLU A 380 25.64 -2.26 8.68
N MET A 381 25.64 -1.04 8.15
CA MET A 381 25.28 -0.79 6.76
C MET A 381 26.30 -1.38 5.78
N SER A 382 27.59 -1.33 6.12
CA SER A 382 28.63 -1.99 5.34
C SER A 382 28.40 -3.50 5.26
N GLY A 383 28.08 -4.15 6.40
CA GLY A 383 27.75 -5.58 6.43
C GLY A 383 26.54 -5.93 5.55
N ARG A 384 25.48 -5.13 5.60
CA ARG A 384 24.29 -5.31 4.75
C ARG A 384 24.60 -5.12 3.26
N ALA A 385 25.34 -4.07 2.91
CA ALA A 385 25.74 -3.81 1.52
C ALA A 385 26.62 -4.93 0.96
N LEU A 386 27.59 -5.43 1.75
CA LEU A 386 28.42 -6.58 1.39
C LEU A 386 27.58 -7.85 1.19
N CYS A 387 26.58 -8.09 2.04
CA CYS A 387 25.66 -9.20 1.86
C CYS A 387 24.85 -9.08 0.56
N GLY A 388 24.40 -7.87 0.22
CA GLY A 388 23.73 -7.56 -1.05
C GLY A 388 24.63 -7.80 -2.27
N LEU A 389 25.89 -7.36 -2.22
CA LEU A 389 26.89 -7.66 -3.25
C LEU A 389 27.10 -9.16 -3.41
N GLY A 390 27.25 -9.87 -2.29
CA GLY A 390 27.40 -11.31 -2.26
C GLY A 390 26.25 -12.05 -2.97
N ALA A 391 25.02 -11.67 -2.67
CA ALA A 391 23.83 -12.21 -3.31
C ALA A 391 23.79 -11.89 -4.82
N ALA A 392 24.12 -10.66 -5.21
CA ALA A 392 24.14 -10.25 -6.61
C ALA A 392 25.22 -10.96 -7.43
N TYR A 393 26.44 -11.11 -6.90
CA TYR A 393 27.51 -11.87 -7.55
C TYR A 393 27.20 -13.37 -7.64
N HIS A 394 26.51 -13.93 -6.65
CA HIS A 394 26.01 -15.31 -6.74
C HIS A 394 25.03 -15.46 -7.92
N ALA A 395 24.12 -14.50 -8.10
CA ALA A 395 23.17 -14.51 -9.22
C ALA A 395 23.84 -14.36 -10.60
N THR A 396 24.98 -13.66 -10.68
CA THR A 396 25.81 -13.59 -11.91
C THR A 396 26.81 -14.74 -12.05
N ALA A 397 26.75 -15.76 -11.18
CA ALA A 397 27.67 -16.91 -11.13
C ALA A 397 29.16 -16.57 -10.87
N ASP A 398 29.49 -15.36 -10.39
CA ASP A 398 30.85 -15.02 -9.92
C ASP A 398 30.98 -15.46 -8.44
N HIS A 399 31.08 -16.77 -8.25
CA HIS A 399 31.07 -17.38 -6.92
C HIS A 399 32.28 -16.98 -6.06
N ALA A 400 33.41 -16.64 -6.67
CA ALA A 400 34.61 -16.22 -5.95
C ALA A 400 34.40 -14.85 -5.27
N LYS A 401 33.87 -13.86 -6.00
CA LYS A 401 33.52 -12.57 -5.39
C LYS A 401 32.37 -12.69 -4.41
N ALA A 402 31.38 -13.52 -4.72
CA ALA A 402 30.27 -13.78 -3.80
C ALA A 402 30.79 -14.28 -2.44
N GLU A 403 31.65 -15.30 -2.45
CA GLU A 403 32.28 -15.85 -1.24
C GLU A 403 33.10 -14.80 -0.48
N GLN A 404 33.91 -14.01 -1.20
CA GLN A 404 34.70 -12.93 -0.61
C GLN A 404 33.83 -11.90 0.13
N TYR A 405 32.82 -11.34 -0.53
CA TYR A 405 31.98 -10.31 0.06
C TYR A 405 31.11 -10.84 1.20
N LEU A 406 30.58 -12.06 1.09
CA LEU A 406 29.76 -12.66 2.14
C LEU A 406 30.58 -13.02 3.38
N THR A 407 31.84 -13.47 3.22
CA THR A 407 32.74 -13.70 4.35
C THR A 407 33.04 -12.39 5.09
N GLN A 408 33.30 -11.31 4.35
CA GLN A 408 33.47 -9.98 4.95
C GLN A 408 32.19 -9.51 5.67
N ALA A 409 31.01 -9.72 5.07
CA ALA A 409 29.73 -9.40 5.69
C ALA A 409 29.52 -10.16 7.00
N GLN A 410 29.80 -11.47 7.01
CA GLN A 410 29.72 -12.32 8.19
C GLN A 410 30.64 -11.80 9.31
N ASP A 411 31.90 -11.50 8.99
CA ASP A 411 32.89 -11.05 9.97
C ASP A 411 32.50 -9.70 10.59
N ILE A 412 32.03 -8.76 9.77
CA ILE A 412 31.54 -7.46 10.27
C ILE A 412 30.32 -7.66 11.18
N CYS A 413 29.34 -8.45 10.74
CA CYS A 413 28.13 -8.70 11.52
C CYS A 413 28.44 -9.41 12.85
N ALA A 414 29.38 -10.36 12.84
CA ALA A 414 29.85 -11.03 14.06
C ALA A 414 30.53 -10.04 15.03
N LYS A 415 31.39 -9.14 14.52
CA LYS A 415 32.10 -8.13 15.32
C LYS A 415 31.15 -7.15 16.01
N ILE A 416 30.07 -6.74 15.34
CA ILE A 416 29.09 -5.79 15.91
C ILE A 416 27.95 -6.48 16.67
N GLY A 417 27.96 -7.82 16.79
CA GLY A 417 26.89 -8.58 17.44
C GLY A 417 25.57 -8.61 16.67
N ASN A 418 25.57 -8.29 15.37
CA ASN A 418 24.39 -8.38 14.52
C ASN A 418 24.16 -9.84 14.09
N GLY A 419 23.47 -10.60 14.94
CA GLY A 419 23.16 -12.01 14.68
C GLY A 419 22.32 -12.23 13.41
N ALA A 420 21.36 -11.34 13.11
CA ALA A 420 20.54 -11.45 11.91
C ALA A 420 21.38 -11.32 10.63
N GLY A 421 22.21 -10.27 10.54
CA GLY A 421 23.10 -10.06 9.40
C GLY A 421 24.16 -11.16 9.25
N GLN A 422 24.67 -11.69 10.37
CA GLN A 422 25.60 -12.81 10.34
C GLN A 422 24.96 -14.09 9.80
N ALA A 423 23.73 -14.39 10.23
CA ALA A 423 22.98 -15.55 9.77
C ALA A 423 22.58 -15.43 8.29
N ASP A 424 22.20 -14.23 7.83
CA ASP A 424 21.91 -13.95 6.42
C ASP A 424 23.16 -14.17 5.54
N ALA A 425 24.33 -13.65 5.96
CA ALA A 425 25.58 -13.87 5.24
C ALA A 425 25.94 -15.36 5.13
N LEU A 426 25.79 -16.12 6.23
CA LEU A 426 26.01 -17.56 6.24
C LEU A 426 25.01 -18.33 5.35
N HIS A 427 23.74 -17.91 5.34
CA HIS A 427 22.72 -18.48 4.45
C HIS A 427 23.10 -18.30 2.98
N TRP A 428 23.58 -17.11 2.60
CA TRP A 428 24.05 -16.85 1.24
C TRP A 428 25.36 -17.59 0.91
N LEU A 429 26.29 -17.70 1.85
CA LEU A 429 27.51 -18.52 1.68
C LEU A 429 27.14 -19.98 1.39
N ALA A 430 26.15 -20.52 2.11
CA ALA A 430 25.67 -21.86 1.87
C ALA A 430 25.10 -22.04 0.46
N LYS A 431 24.37 -21.05 -0.07
CA LYS A 431 23.91 -21.05 -1.47
C LYS A 431 25.07 -21.01 -2.48
N VAL A 432 26.10 -20.21 -2.21
CA VAL A 432 27.32 -20.15 -3.03
C VAL A 432 28.06 -21.50 -3.02
N TYR A 433 28.26 -22.10 -1.85
CA TYR A 433 28.88 -23.42 -1.72
C TYR A 433 28.05 -24.53 -2.39
N TYR A 434 26.73 -24.47 -2.29
CA TYR A 434 25.84 -25.38 -3.00
C TYR A 434 26.00 -25.26 -4.52
N ALA A 435 26.04 -24.05 -5.08
CA ALA A 435 26.27 -23.83 -6.51
C ALA A 435 27.65 -24.33 -6.98
N GLN A 436 28.66 -24.25 -6.11
CA GLN A 436 29.99 -24.82 -6.35
C GLN A 436 30.07 -26.34 -6.10
N SER A 437 28.96 -27.02 -5.77
CA SER A 437 28.92 -28.44 -5.38
C SER A 437 29.74 -28.79 -4.12
N LYS A 438 30.10 -27.80 -3.30
CA LYS A 438 30.78 -27.97 -2.00
C LYS A 438 29.74 -28.27 -0.91
N LEU A 439 29.07 -29.41 -1.02
CA LEU A 439 27.88 -29.72 -0.22
C LEU A 439 28.14 -29.75 1.29
N THR A 440 29.31 -30.19 1.74
CA THR A 440 29.69 -30.21 3.17
C THR A 440 29.81 -28.81 3.75
N GLN A 441 30.41 -27.88 3.00
CA GLN A 441 30.51 -26.47 3.44
C GLN A 441 29.13 -25.80 3.41
N ALA A 442 28.29 -26.12 2.42
CA ALA A 442 26.92 -25.62 2.37
C ALA A 442 26.09 -26.06 3.59
N GLU A 443 26.16 -27.33 3.97
CA GLU A 443 25.50 -27.87 5.16
C GLU A 443 25.98 -27.19 6.45
N GLU A 444 27.29 -27.01 6.62
CA GLU A 444 27.87 -26.35 7.79
C GLU A 444 27.38 -24.89 7.89
N SER A 445 27.44 -24.14 6.79
CA SER A 445 26.98 -22.76 6.73
C SER A 445 25.47 -22.63 7.01
N TYR A 446 24.62 -23.49 6.41
CA TYR A 446 23.18 -23.47 6.72
C TYR A 446 22.89 -23.84 8.16
N THR A 447 23.59 -24.82 8.73
CA THR A 447 23.40 -25.25 10.13
C THR A 447 23.78 -24.12 11.10
N ARG A 448 24.89 -23.42 10.85
CA ARG A 448 25.28 -22.24 11.63
C ARG A 448 24.25 -21.12 11.52
N ALA A 449 23.80 -20.80 10.31
CA ALA A 449 22.76 -19.79 10.08
C ALA A 449 21.46 -20.14 10.83
N ARG A 450 21.00 -21.40 10.74
CA ARG A 450 19.81 -21.90 11.43
C ARG A 450 19.91 -21.73 12.94
N ASN A 451 21.06 -22.09 13.53
CA ASN A 451 21.27 -21.98 14.96
C ASN A 451 21.22 -20.52 15.43
N ILE A 452 21.78 -19.58 14.65
CA ILE A 452 21.70 -18.15 14.96
C ILE A 452 20.25 -17.66 14.82
N PHE A 453 19.55 -17.95 13.72
CA PHE A 453 18.15 -17.56 13.53
C PHE A 453 17.23 -18.08 14.63
N SER A 454 17.43 -19.33 15.05
CA SER A 454 16.69 -19.92 16.17
C SER A 454 16.94 -19.17 17.48
N ARG A 455 18.20 -18.81 17.79
CA ARG A 455 18.54 -18.06 19.00
C ARG A 455 17.95 -16.65 19.04
N ILE A 456 17.84 -15.98 17.89
CA ILE A 456 17.27 -14.63 17.81
C ILE A 456 15.76 -14.62 17.55
N GLY A 457 15.11 -15.79 17.46
CA GLY A 457 13.67 -15.91 17.21
C GLY A 457 13.23 -15.48 15.81
N HIS A 458 14.11 -15.57 14.81
CA HIS A 458 13.82 -15.14 13.43
C HIS A 458 13.31 -16.31 12.58
N ASP A 459 12.02 -16.62 12.74
CA ASP A 459 11.32 -17.76 12.12
C ASP A 459 11.48 -17.85 10.60
N GLN A 460 11.39 -16.73 9.88
CA GLN A 460 11.54 -16.72 8.42
C GLN A 460 12.93 -17.22 7.98
N GLY A 461 13.99 -16.76 8.66
CA GLY A 461 15.36 -17.18 8.38
C GLY A 461 15.60 -18.65 8.75
N GLN A 462 14.98 -19.11 9.83
CA GLN A 462 14.98 -20.52 10.21
C GLN A 462 14.32 -21.39 9.13
N ALA A 463 13.15 -21.01 8.62
CA ALA A 463 12.48 -21.73 7.54
C ALA A 463 13.31 -21.76 6.26
N ASN A 464 13.88 -20.61 5.86
CA ASN A 464 14.74 -20.51 4.67
C ASN A 464 16.00 -21.40 4.77
N THR A 465 16.62 -21.48 5.94
CA THR A 465 17.81 -22.33 6.16
C THR A 465 17.45 -23.81 6.18
N LEU A 466 16.33 -24.20 6.77
CA LEU A 466 15.81 -25.57 6.72
C LEU A 466 15.48 -26.01 5.29
N HIS A 467 14.83 -25.15 4.50
CA HIS A 467 14.59 -25.41 3.08
C HIS A 467 15.92 -25.58 2.30
N GLY A 468 16.92 -24.76 2.62
CA GLY A 468 18.28 -24.88 2.08
C GLY A 468 18.94 -26.22 2.43
N LEU A 469 18.86 -26.66 3.69
CA LEU A 469 19.33 -27.98 4.13
C LEU A 469 18.62 -29.11 3.39
N GLY A 470 17.29 -29.08 3.29
CA GLY A 470 16.53 -30.08 2.53
C GLY A 470 17.03 -30.20 1.08
N THR A 471 17.40 -29.08 0.48
CA THR A 471 17.98 -29.04 -0.89
C THR A 471 19.37 -29.66 -0.96
N VAL A 472 20.22 -29.44 0.04
CA VAL A 472 21.55 -30.07 0.14
C VAL A 472 21.43 -31.59 0.30
N PHE A 473 20.56 -32.06 1.21
CA PHE A 473 20.35 -33.49 1.45
C PHE A 473 19.69 -34.19 0.26
N SER A 474 18.73 -33.54 -0.40
CA SER A 474 18.14 -34.04 -1.66
C SER A 474 19.21 -34.21 -2.75
N LYS A 475 20.13 -33.24 -2.89
CA LYS A 475 21.24 -33.34 -3.87
C LYS A 475 22.23 -34.48 -3.58
N ARG A 476 22.33 -34.92 -2.32
CA ARG A 476 23.09 -36.11 -1.90
C ARG A 476 22.29 -37.41 -1.96
N SER A 477 21.06 -37.38 -2.46
CA SER A 477 20.12 -38.50 -2.50
C SER A 477 19.75 -39.05 -1.09
N GLN A 478 19.90 -38.23 -0.06
CA GLN A 478 19.46 -38.50 1.32
C GLN A 478 18.02 -38.00 1.49
N TYR A 479 17.10 -38.71 0.85
CA TYR A 479 15.71 -38.28 0.70
C TYR A 479 14.91 -38.23 2.01
N PRO A 480 15.02 -39.19 2.95
CA PRO A 480 14.31 -39.11 4.23
C PRO A 480 14.67 -37.86 5.04
N GLU A 481 15.96 -37.52 5.11
CA GLU A 481 16.46 -36.35 5.82
C GLU A 481 16.03 -35.05 5.12
N ALA A 482 16.03 -35.04 3.78
CA ALA A 482 15.50 -33.91 3.01
C ALA A 482 14.00 -33.68 3.28
N GLU A 483 13.20 -34.75 3.30
CA GLU A 483 11.77 -34.69 3.62
C GLU A 483 11.52 -34.12 5.01
N GLU A 484 12.33 -34.50 6.01
CA GLU A 484 12.24 -33.96 7.36
C GLU A 484 12.49 -32.45 7.38
N PHE A 485 13.59 -31.98 6.79
CA PHE A 485 13.91 -30.55 6.74
C PHE A 485 12.87 -29.72 6.00
N TYR A 486 12.35 -30.23 4.87
CA TYR A 486 11.29 -29.56 4.15
C TYR A 486 9.97 -29.51 4.94
N ASN A 487 9.59 -30.57 5.64
CA ASN A 487 8.42 -30.55 6.50
C ASN A 487 8.56 -29.51 7.63
N GLN A 488 9.72 -29.44 8.29
CA GLN A 488 9.98 -28.41 9.30
C GLN A 488 9.89 -27.00 8.73
N ALA A 489 10.46 -26.75 7.55
CA ALA A 489 10.37 -25.45 6.87
C ALA A 489 8.91 -25.09 6.53
N ARG A 490 8.16 -26.04 5.96
CA ARG A 490 6.74 -25.87 5.60
C ARG A 490 5.90 -25.47 6.81
N ASP A 491 6.11 -26.11 7.96
CA ASP A 491 5.32 -25.86 9.15
C ASP A 491 5.62 -24.47 9.74
N ILE A 492 6.88 -24.02 9.70
CA ILE A 492 7.24 -22.64 10.08
C ILE A 492 6.62 -21.64 9.10
N TYR A 493 6.73 -21.85 7.78
CA TYR A 493 6.12 -20.99 6.77
C TYR A 493 4.59 -20.88 6.96
N ALA A 494 3.92 -21.99 7.29
CA ALA A 494 2.50 -21.99 7.61
C ALA A 494 2.20 -21.16 8.86
N ARG A 495 3.01 -21.28 9.93
CA ARG A 495 2.86 -20.53 11.18
C ARG A 495 3.00 -19.03 10.99
N ILE A 496 3.97 -18.58 10.18
CA ILE A 496 4.22 -17.14 9.93
C ILE A 496 3.36 -16.57 8.79
N GLY A 497 2.51 -17.39 8.16
CA GLY A 497 1.67 -16.97 7.04
C GLY A 497 2.45 -16.68 5.74
N ASP A 498 3.64 -17.25 5.58
CA ASP A 498 4.40 -17.17 4.33
C ASP A 498 3.93 -18.26 3.36
N HIS A 499 2.89 -17.93 2.60
CA HIS A 499 2.33 -18.82 1.60
C HIS A 499 3.30 -19.12 0.43
N GLY A 500 4.21 -18.19 0.10
CA GLY A 500 5.19 -18.38 -0.98
C GLY A 500 6.28 -19.38 -0.59
N GLY A 501 6.88 -19.20 0.59
CA GLY A 501 7.83 -20.17 1.16
C GLY A 501 7.20 -21.56 1.33
N ARG A 502 5.93 -21.61 1.77
CA ARG A 502 5.17 -22.86 1.87
C ARG A 502 4.96 -23.53 0.52
N ALA A 503 4.56 -22.79 -0.51
CA ALA A 503 4.35 -23.30 -1.86
C ALA A 503 5.65 -23.85 -2.46
N ASN A 504 6.75 -23.09 -2.37
CA ASN A 504 8.08 -23.54 -2.83
C ASN A 504 8.52 -24.83 -2.13
N THR A 505 8.22 -24.97 -0.84
CA THR A 505 8.58 -26.17 -0.07
C THR A 505 7.72 -27.38 -0.46
N LEU A 506 6.43 -27.18 -0.72
CA LEU A 506 5.54 -28.23 -1.25
C LEU A 506 5.99 -28.70 -2.63
N GLN A 507 6.40 -27.79 -3.51
CA GLN A 507 6.97 -28.14 -4.82
C GLN A 507 8.21 -29.03 -4.66
N ARG A 508 9.14 -28.68 -3.76
CA ARG A 508 10.33 -29.51 -3.48
C ARG A 508 9.99 -30.89 -2.91
N LEU A 509 9.02 -30.97 -1.99
CA LEU A 509 8.51 -32.24 -1.48
C LEU A 509 7.85 -33.08 -2.60
N GLY A 510 7.13 -32.44 -3.52
CA GLY A 510 6.56 -33.10 -4.69
C GLY A 510 7.65 -33.67 -5.61
N SER A 511 8.70 -32.89 -5.91
CA SER A 511 9.86 -33.37 -6.67
C SER A 511 10.54 -34.56 -6.01
N LEU A 512 10.66 -34.55 -4.67
CA LEU A 512 11.23 -35.65 -3.91
C LEU A 512 10.40 -36.94 -4.03
N CYS A 513 9.07 -36.83 -3.94
CA CYS A 513 8.16 -37.97 -4.13
C CYS A 513 8.24 -38.50 -5.57
N TYR A 514 8.34 -37.60 -6.56
CA TYR A 514 8.51 -37.95 -7.96
C TYR A 514 9.81 -38.73 -8.20
N GLU A 515 10.94 -38.29 -7.64
CA GLU A 515 12.23 -39.01 -7.72
C GLU A 515 12.16 -40.40 -7.08
N ARG A 516 11.29 -40.58 -6.07
CA ARG A 516 11.02 -41.87 -5.41
C ARG A 516 9.94 -42.71 -6.12
N SER A 517 9.44 -42.26 -7.26
CA SER A 517 8.35 -42.90 -8.03
C SER A 517 6.99 -42.96 -7.30
N ASP A 518 6.77 -42.13 -6.28
CA ASP A 518 5.46 -41.94 -5.64
C ASP A 518 4.72 -40.79 -6.33
N TYR A 519 4.20 -41.08 -7.53
CA TYR A 519 3.58 -40.09 -8.40
C TYR A 519 2.26 -39.53 -7.82
N THR A 520 1.52 -40.35 -7.07
CA THR A 520 0.24 -39.94 -6.48
C THR A 520 0.46 -38.88 -5.40
N LYS A 521 1.42 -39.12 -4.48
CA LYS A 521 1.77 -38.12 -3.46
C LYS A 521 2.42 -36.88 -4.07
N ALA A 522 3.21 -37.05 -5.15
CA ALA A 522 3.79 -35.93 -5.87
C ALA A 522 2.71 -35.01 -6.48
N GLU A 523 1.71 -35.58 -7.16
CA GLU A 523 0.59 -34.85 -7.75
C GLU A 523 -0.20 -34.06 -6.69
N GLU A 524 -0.50 -34.68 -5.55
CA GLU A 524 -1.18 -34.00 -4.44
C GLU A 524 -0.39 -32.78 -3.94
N LEU A 525 0.92 -32.92 -3.77
CA LEU A 525 1.80 -31.84 -3.29
C LEU A 525 1.93 -30.71 -4.32
N PHE A 526 2.05 -31.04 -5.61
CA PHE A 526 2.07 -30.04 -6.68
C PHE A 526 0.74 -29.29 -6.77
N ASN A 527 -0.40 -29.97 -6.64
CA ASN A 527 -1.72 -29.32 -6.63
C ASN A 527 -1.88 -28.39 -5.42
N GLN A 528 -1.38 -28.78 -4.24
CA GLN A 528 -1.37 -27.89 -3.06
C GLN A 528 -0.48 -26.66 -3.28
N ALA A 529 0.70 -26.83 -3.89
CA ALA A 529 1.59 -25.72 -4.23
C ALA A 529 0.91 -24.76 -5.24
N LEU A 530 0.33 -25.31 -6.31
CA LEU A 530 -0.40 -24.55 -7.34
C LEU A 530 -1.56 -23.74 -6.74
N HIS A 531 -2.34 -24.35 -5.84
CA HIS A 531 -3.42 -23.65 -5.16
C HIS A 531 -2.90 -22.48 -4.32
N LEU A 532 -1.77 -22.64 -3.62
CA LEU A 532 -1.14 -21.56 -2.87
C LEU A 532 -0.59 -20.46 -3.79
N TYR A 533 0.09 -20.80 -4.88
CA TYR A 533 0.58 -19.82 -5.85
C TYR A 533 -0.57 -19.02 -6.48
N SER A 534 -1.66 -19.68 -6.85
CA SER A 534 -2.89 -19.01 -7.31
C SER A 534 -3.47 -18.06 -6.25
N ARG A 535 -3.49 -18.49 -4.98
CA ARG A 535 -4.02 -17.65 -3.89
C ARG A 535 -3.19 -16.39 -3.66
N ILE A 536 -1.87 -16.44 -3.86
CA ILE A 536 -0.99 -15.28 -3.70
C ILE A 536 -0.74 -14.51 -5.00
N GLY A 537 -1.32 -14.93 -6.13
CA GLY A 537 -1.12 -14.28 -7.43
C GLY A 537 0.28 -14.49 -8.02
N ASP A 538 1.03 -15.50 -7.57
CA ASP A 538 2.38 -15.78 -8.07
C ASP A 538 2.31 -16.58 -9.39
N ASN A 539 2.26 -15.86 -10.50
CA ASN A 539 2.19 -16.46 -11.83
C ASN A 539 3.45 -17.23 -12.24
N VAL A 540 4.62 -16.89 -11.66
CA VAL A 540 5.87 -17.61 -11.95
C VAL A 540 5.84 -18.96 -11.25
N GLY A 541 5.49 -18.99 -9.96
CA GLY A 541 5.32 -20.23 -9.20
C GLY A 541 4.25 -21.16 -9.78
N ARG A 542 3.16 -20.60 -10.33
CA ARG A 542 2.12 -21.37 -11.05
C ARG A 542 2.63 -22.06 -12.32
N ALA A 543 3.67 -21.51 -12.96
CA ALA A 543 4.19 -22.04 -14.22
C ALA A 543 5.25 -23.13 -14.03
N THR A 544 5.86 -23.20 -12.84
CA THR A 544 6.88 -24.19 -12.46
C THR A 544 6.29 -25.37 -11.71
#